data_AF-A0A511YXH7-F1
#
_entry.id   AF-A0A511YXH7-F1
#
_cell.length_a   1.000
_cell.length_b   1.000
_cell.length_c   1.000
_cell.angle_alpha   90.00
_cell.angle_beta   90.00
_cell.angle_gamma   90.00
#
_symmetry.space_group_name_H-M   'P 1'
#
loop_
_entity.id
_entity.type
_entity.pdbx_description
1 polymer ?
#
loop_
_entity_poly.entity_id
_entity_poly.type
_entity_poly.pdbx_seq_one_letter_code
_entity_poly.pdbx_strand_id
1 'polypeptide(L)'
;MARRAPTTTHRRAQLAAAAALALIATLAAAPAQARPADCGLTVTSSYTLRSDLRCSGTAINVQVGPGQTITLDLGRRSVVGDGTGTGVRVTSTGGGAVVVRNGQVRGFQTAVGGDGTLDLTLKDLTVRGVREWLGAGPLYPGTLSVERSTFVDAGVGGGNVESRTVVRRSHFVRSGVDSTAQTYTDVYDSTFIGGGVTTGLAANVVAERNTFLRCDVGVDARDSWPASPTLVRGNRFIDCRTGVELNVAAPGSGANGVRVERNQFLGNAEEGLVFSVLGSFGRVDVVGNRAVGNGGTGIVGTGAGVATLTRNTAYRNGGYGIEVSGVVDGGGNAAAANASTPQCIGVGCATGR
;
A
#
# COMPACT_ATOMS: atom_id res chain seq x y z
N MET A 1 24.40 46.79 -54.95
CA MET A 1 24.89 46.70 -56.34
C MET A 1 26.41 46.91 -56.30
N ALA A 2 27.28 46.23 -57.04
CA ALA A 2 27.07 45.33 -58.18
C ALA A 2 27.95 44.05 -58.10
N ARG A 3 27.70 43.10 -59.01
CA ARG A 3 28.35 41.78 -59.13
C ARG A 3 29.80 41.86 -59.63
N ARG A 4 30.65 40.88 -59.27
CA ARG A 4 31.59 40.18 -60.19
C ARG A 4 32.22 38.92 -59.56
N ALA A 5 31.85 37.76 -60.09
CA ALA A 5 32.76 36.63 -60.34
C ALA A 5 33.16 36.71 -61.84
N PRO A 6 34.22 36.05 -62.39
CA PRO A 6 34.62 34.63 -62.22
C PRO A 6 36.13 34.51 -61.80
N THR A 7 36.92 33.44 -61.95
CA THR A 7 36.84 32.19 -62.76
C THR A 7 37.65 31.03 -62.12
N THR A 8 37.46 29.81 -62.63
CA THR A 8 38.19 28.56 -62.33
C THR A 8 39.61 28.47 -62.90
N THR A 9 40.54 27.79 -62.19
CA THR A 9 41.61 27.01 -62.84
C THR A 9 42.05 25.80 -62.01
N HIS A 10 42.23 24.65 -62.65
CA HIS A 10 42.74 23.42 -62.03
C HIS A 10 44.26 23.48 -61.76
N ARG A 11 44.74 22.74 -60.74
CA ARG A 11 45.77 21.70 -60.94
C ARG A 11 45.84 20.70 -59.78
N ARG A 12 46.45 19.54 -60.07
CA ARG A 12 46.44 18.31 -59.28
C ARG A 12 47.66 18.20 -58.35
N ALA A 13 47.50 17.30 -57.38
CA ALA A 13 48.53 16.49 -56.72
C ALA A 13 49.50 17.18 -55.75
N GLN A 14 49.46 16.73 -54.50
CA GLN A 14 50.62 16.07 -53.88
C GLN A 14 50.15 15.09 -52.79
N LEU A 15 50.69 13.87 -52.83
CA LEU A 15 50.54 12.86 -51.77
C LEU A 15 51.71 13.00 -50.78
N ALA A 16 51.42 13.08 -49.50
CA ALA A 16 52.30 12.70 -48.39
C ALA A 16 51.40 12.45 -47.16
N ALA A 17 51.12 11.19 -46.78
CA ALA A 17 52.00 10.32 -46.00
C ALA A 17 52.14 10.75 -44.53
N ALA A 18 51.14 10.42 -43.70
CA ALA A 18 51.22 10.45 -42.24
C ALA A 18 50.29 9.38 -41.62
N ALA A 19 50.60 8.10 -41.86
CA ALA A 19 49.90 6.99 -41.23
C ALA A 19 50.35 6.82 -39.77
N ALA A 20 49.82 7.64 -38.87
CA ALA A 20 49.98 7.44 -37.44
C ALA A 20 49.11 6.24 -37.00
N LEU A 21 49.77 5.10 -36.78
CA LEU A 21 49.13 3.85 -36.36
C LEU A 21 48.63 3.99 -34.91
N ALA A 22 47.44 4.56 -34.73
CA ALA A 22 46.76 4.63 -33.45
C ALA A 22 46.32 3.22 -33.03
N LEU A 23 47.24 2.48 -32.41
CA LEU A 23 46.98 1.18 -31.81
C LEU A 23 46.14 1.37 -30.54
N ILE A 24 44.86 1.72 -30.73
CA ILE A 24 43.88 1.80 -29.65
C ILE A 24 43.68 0.37 -29.17
N ALA A 25 44.42 0.00 -28.13
CA ALA A 25 44.21 -1.22 -27.39
C ALA A 25 42.80 -1.15 -26.81
N THR A 26 41.86 -1.79 -27.49
CA THR A 26 40.53 -2.08 -26.96
C THR A 26 40.70 -3.05 -25.81
N LEU A 27 40.97 -2.49 -24.63
CA LEU A 27 40.79 -3.13 -23.34
C LEU A 27 39.31 -3.50 -23.22
N ALA A 28 38.96 -4.63 -23.84
CA ALA A 28 37.69 -5.28 -23.66
C ALA A 28 37.60 -5.58 -22.17
N ALA A 29 36.81 -4.76 -21.46
CA ALA A 29 36.59 -4.94 -20.04
C ALA A 29 36.08 -6.37 -19.85
N ALA A 30 36.93 -7.22 -19.25
CA ALA A 30 36.57 -8.60 -18.97
C ALA A 30 35.24 -8.55 -18.20
N PRO A 31 34.20 -9.28 -18.64
CA PRO A 31 32.87 -9.15 -18.06
C PRO A 31 33.00 -9.43 -16.57
N ALA A 32 32.77 -8.41 -15.75
CA ALA A 32 33.04 -8.46 -14.33
C ALA A 32 32.36 -9.69 -13.75
N GLN A 33 33.15 -10.68 -13.34
CA GLN A 33 32.62 -11.96 -12.90
C GLN A 33 31.89 -11.69 -11.58
N ALA A 34 30.57 -11.57 -11.68
CA ALA A 34 29.72 -11.31 -10.54
C ALA A 34 29.95 -12.42 -9.52
N ARG A 35 30.53 -12.05 -8.38
CA ARG A 35 30.83 -12.95 -7.27
C ARG A 35 29.57 -13.77 -6.95
N PRO A 36 29.70 -15.09 -6.73
CA PRO A 36 28.59 -15.90 -6.23
C PRO A 36 27.95 -15.26 -5.01
N ALA A 37 26.63 -15.36 -4.90
CA ALA A 37 25.91 -14.84 -3.75
C ALA A 37 26.06 -15.82 -2.59
N ASP A 38 26.72 -15.37 -1.52
CA ASP A 38 26.78 -16.05 -0.23
C ASP A 38 25.81 -15.38 0.75
N CYS A 39 25.47 -16.07 1.85
CA CYS A 39 24.72 -15.45 2.94
C CYS A 39 25.53 -14.33 3.60
N GLY A 40 24.86 -13.22 3.93
CA GLY A 40 25.49 -12.00 4.41
C GLY A 40 26.03 -11.08 3.31
N LEU A 41 25.78 -11.38 2.02
CA LEU A 41 26.21 -10.58 0.87
C LEU A 41 25.86 -9.09 1.06
N THR A 42 26.89 -8.22 1.02
CA THR A 42 26.71 -6.77 0.96
C THR A 42 26.63 -6.30 -0.49
N VAL A 43 25.59 -5.52 -0.80
CA VAL A 43 25.24 -5.00 -2.12
C VAL A 43 25.26 -3.47 -2.06
N THR A 44 26.19 -2.86 -2.80
CA THR A 44 26.37 -1.39 -2.92
C THR A 44 26.06 -0.86 -4.33
N SER A 45 25.61 -1.73 -5.23
CA SER A 45 25.19 -1.43 -6.60
C SER A 45 24.14 -2.44 -7.06
N SER A 46 23.41 -2.18 -8.15
CA SER A 46 22.34 -3.07 -8.60
C SER A 46 22.84 -4.50 -8.87
N TYR A 47 22.14 -5.50 -8.34
CA TYR A 47 22.56 -6.90 -8.33
C TYR A 47 21.42 -7.83 -8.76
N THR A 48 21.74 -8.86 -9.54
CA THR A 48 20.80 -9.94 -9.90
C THR A 48 21.26 -11.25 -9.28
N LEU A 49 20.43 -11.83 -8.42
CA LEU A 49 20.69 -13.10 -7.76
C LEU A 49 20.65 -14.27 -8.78
N ARG A 50 21.71 -15.08 -8.80
CA ARG A 50 21.90 -16.15 -9.80
C ARG A 50 21.49 -17.54 -9.32
N SER A 51 21.46 -17.76 -8.01
CA SER A 51 21.17 -19.02 -7.31
C SER A 51 20.28 -18.78 -6.10
N ASP A 52 19.55 -19.80 -5.65
CA ASP A 52 18.81 -19.71 -4.39
C ASP A 52 19.76 -19.59 -3.18
N LEU A 53 19.32 -18.91 -2.12
CA LEU A 53 20.04 -18.74 -0.87
C LEU A 53 19.34 -19.46 0.28
N ARG A 54 20.13 -20.04 1.20
CA ARG A 54 19.67 -20.68 2.44
C ARG A 54 20.55 -20.20 3.58
N CYS A 55 20.01 -19.36 4.45
CA CYS A 55 20.79 -18.59 5.41
C CYS A 55 20.24 -18.68 6.84
N SER A 56 21.15 -18.65 7.81
CA SER A 56 20.86 -18.21 9.16
C SER A 56 21.13 -16.71 9.28
N GLY A 57 20.40 -16.01 10.16
CA GLY A 57 20.58 -14.57 10.34
C GLY A 57 20.17 -13.75 9.11
N THR A 58 21.04 -12.84 8.64
CA THR A 58 20.70 -11.92 7.53
C THR A 58 21.27 -12.41 6.20
N ALA A 59 20.42 -12.60 5.18
CA ALA A 59 20.85 -13.17 3.91
C ALA A 59 21.50 -12.13 2.97
N ILE A 60 20.91 -10.95 2.80
CA ILE A 60 21.45 -9.87 1.95
C ILE A 60 21.37 -8.53 2.69
N ASN A 61 22.47 -7.78 2.66
CA ASN A 61 22.55 -6.39 3.15
C ASN A 61 22.68 -5.45 1.94
N VAL A 62 21.74 -4.53 1.75
CA VAL A 62 21.80 -3.50 0.71
C VAL A 62 22.17 -2.17 1.37
N GLN A 63 23.30 -1.59 0.97
CA GLN A 63 23.78 -0.30 1.47
C GLN A 63 23.60 0.75 0.37
N VAL A 64 22.75 1.74 0.61
CA VAL A 64 22.42 2.80 -0.36
C VAL A 64 22.90 4.17 0.14
N GLY A 65 23.68 4.86 -0.68
CA GLY A 65 24.15 6.22 -0.39
C GLY A 65 23.17 7.31 -0.84
N PRO A 66 23.40 8.57 -0.43
CA PRO A 66 22.55 9.71 -0.79
C PRO A 66 22.28 9.82 -2.29
N GLY A 67 21.00 9.92 -2.66
CA GLY A 67 20.55 10.05 -4.05
C GLY A 67 20.76 8.81 -4.93
N GLN A 68 21.27 7.70 -4.40
CA GLN A 68 21.44 6.47 -5.17
C GLN A 68 20.14 5.69 -5.31
N THR A 69 20.03 4.90 -6.38
CA THR A 69 18.98 3.89 -6.55
C THR A 69 19.62 2.54 -6.82
N ILE A 70 19.36 1.55 -5.96
CA ILE A 70 19.85 0.17 -6.11
C ILE A 70 18.67 -0.76 -6.41
N THR A 71 18.81 -1.58 -7.46
CA THR A 71 17.87 -2.67 -7.74
C THR A 71 18.49 -4.01 -7.31
N LEU A 72 17.83 -4.68 -6.36
CA LEU A 72 18.08 -6.08 -6.05
C LEU A 72 17.02 -6.93 -6.78
N ASP A 73 17.40 -7.49 -7.93
CA ASP A 73 16.58 -8.43 -8.66
C ASP A 73 16.89 -9.85 -8.14
N LEU A 74 15.90 -10.50 -7.52
CA LEU A 74 16.06 -11.85 -7.01
C LEU A 74 16.08 -12.90 -8.12
N GLY A 75 15.92 -12.55 -9.40
CA GLY A 75 16.17 -13.45 -10.53
C GLY A 75 15.24 -14.68 -10.58
N ARG A 76 14.03 -14.56 -10.03
CA ARG A 76 13.08 -15.65 -9.71
C ARG A 76 13.60 -16.70 -8.73
N ARG A 77 14.66 -16.39 -7.99
CA ARG A 77 15.26 -17.24 -6.95
C ARG A 77 14.56 -17.08 -5.61
N SER A 78 14.82 -18.03 -4.73
CA SER A 78 14.36 -18.05 -3.35
C SER A 78 15.48 -17.64 -2.40
N VAL A 79 15.18 -16.70 -1.50
CA VAL A 79 15.97 -16.42 -0.31
C VAL A 79 15.24 -17.04 0.88
N VAL A 80 15.86 -18.03 1.53
CA VAL A 80 15.24 -18.88 2.55
C VAL A 80 16.00 -18.78 3.87
N GLY A 81 15.27 -18.45 4.94
CA GLY A 81 15.80 -18.41 6.30
C GLY A 81 15.51 -19.68 7.11
N ASP A 82 16.03 -19.71 8.34
CA ASP A 82 15.85 -20.75 9.36
C ASP A 82 14.82 -20.40 10.46
N GLY A 83 14.16 -19.25 10.32
CA GLY A 83 13.26 -18.64 11.32
C GLY A 83 13.86 -17.44 12.05
N THR A 84 15.15 -17.14 11.84
CA THR A 84 15.86 -16.00 12.45
C THR A 84 16.12 -14.87 11.44
N GLY A 85 16.48 -13.68 11.94
CA GLY A 85 17.10 -12.63 11.14
C GLY A 85 16.26 -12.06 9.99
N THR A 86 16.94 -11.57 8.95
CA THR A 86 16.33 -10.72 7.91
C THR A 86 16.68 -11.20 6.50
N GLY A 87 15.69 -11.41 5.63
CA GLY A 87 15.95 -11.85 4.25
C GLY A 87 16.72 -10.81 3.43
N VAL A 88 16.23 -9.57 3.41
CA VAL A 88 16.94 -8.42 2.84
C VAL A 88 16.90 -7.27 3.84
N ARG A 89 18.04 -6.89 4.42
CA ARG A 89 18.18 -5.64 5.19
C ARG A 89 18.62 -4.54 4.24
N VAL A 90 17.96 -3.40 4.29
CA VAL A 90 18.32 -2.19 3.54
C VAL A 90 18.75 -1.11 4.53
N THR A 91 19.89 -0.47 4.30
CA THR A 91 20.39 0.60 5.16
C THR A 91 20.75 1.80 4.30
N SER A 92 20.17 2.98 4.61
CA SER A 92 20.54 4.25 3.98
C SER A 92 21.35 5.12 4.94
N THR A 93 22.34 5.84 4.39
CA THR A 93 23.16 6.82 5.14
C THR A 93 22.86 8.28 4.77
N GLY A 94 21.70 8.57 4.14
CA GLY A 94 21.28 9.95 3.86
C GLY A 94 20.29 10.07 2.70
N GLY A 95 19.22 9.27 2.71
CA GLY A 95 18.29 9.16 1.58
C GLY A 95 18.78 8.18 0.51
N GLY A 96 17.86 7.76 -0.34
CA GLY A 96 18.13 6.80 -1.42
C GLY A 96 16.93 5.88 -1.64
N ALA A 97 16.94 5.15 -2.76
CA ALA A 97 15.88 4.24 -3.14
C ALA A 97 16.40 2.81 -3.34
N VAL A 98 15.64 1.82 -2.88
CA VAL A 98 15.94 0.40 -3.14
C VAL A 98 14.73 -0.32 -3.70
N VAL A 99 14.93 -1.03 -4.80
CA VAL A 99 13.90 -1.88 -5.43
C VAL A 99 14.28 -3.33 -5.23
N VAL A 100 13.56 -4.06 -4.37
CA VAL A 100 13.67 -5.52 -4.22
C VAL A 100 12.58 -6.15 -5.07
N ARG A 101 12.95 -7.00 -6.04
CA ARG A 101 11.97 -7.51 -7.01
C ARG A 101 12.18 -8.94 -7.51
N ASN A 102 11.12 -9.52 -8.09
CA ASN A 102 11.17 -10.72 -8.94
C ASN A 102 11.78 -11.95 -8.23
N GLY A 103 11.14 -12.45 -7.17
CA GLY A 103 11.58 -13.66 -6.46
C GLY A 103 10.81 -13.95 -5.19
N GLN A 104 11.35 -14.82 -4.34
CA GLN A 104 10.69 -15.28 -3.12
C GLN A 104 11.56 -15.02 -1.88
N VAL A 105 10.94 -14.59 -0.78
CA VAL A 105 11.59 -14.45 0.53
C VAL A 105 10.74 -15.15 1.59
N ARG A 106 11.31 -16.10 2.34
CA ARG A 106 10.53 -16.89 3.31
C ARG A 106 11.36 -17.42 4.48
N GLY A 107 10.70 -17.66 5.61
CA GLY A 107 11.32 -18.30 6.77
C GLY A 107 12.35 -17.42 7.48
N PHE A 108 12.20 -16.10 7.43
CA PHE A 108 12.97 -15.16 8.26
C PHE A 108 12.05 -14.60 9.36
N GLN A 109 12.64 -13.98 10.38
CA GLN A 109 11.86 -13.17 11.33
C GLN A 109 11.23 -11.98 10.58
N THR A 110 12.05 -11.26 9.79
CA THR A 110 11.64 -10.17 8.90
C THR A 110 12.02 -10.51 7.45
N ALA A 111 11.11 -10.45 6.47
CA ALA A 111 11.49 -10.77 5.07
C ALA A 111 12.33 -9.66 4.42
N VAL A 112 11.84 -8.43 4.42
CA VAL A 112 12.57 -7.24 4.00
C VAL A 112 12.40 -6.18 5.07
N GLY A 113 13.52 -5.66 5.58
CA GLY A 113 13.56 -4.56 6.55
C GLY A 113 14.42 -3.43 6.02
N GLY A 114 14.06 -2.20 6.39
CA GLY A 114 14.80 -0.98 6.08
C GLY A 114 15.21 -0.25 7.36
N ASP A 115 16.33 0.47 7.31
CA ASP A 115 16.82 1.32 8.39
C ASP A 115 17.20 2.70 7.80
N GLY A 116 16.65 3.77 8.38
CA GLY A 116 16.91 5.17 8.00
C GLY A 116 15.93 5.77 6.99
N THR A 117 16.25 6.97 6.51
CA THR A 117 15.49 7.69 5.47
C THR A 117 15.64 6.96 4.13
N LEU A 118 14.61 6.23 3.66
CA LEU A 118 14.66 5.58 2.34
C LEU A 118 13.29 5.39 1.67
N ASP A 119 13.32 5.26 0.34
CA ASP A 119 12.20 4.76 -0.45
C ASP A 119 12.42 3.28 -0.80
N LEU A 120 11.61 2.40 -0.21
CA LEU A 120 11.68 0.95 -0.43
C LEU A 120 10.55 0.51 -1.38
N THR A 121 10.90 -0.11 -2.50
CA THR A 121 9.93 -0.72 -3.42
C THR A 121 10.04 -2.24 -3.41
N LEU A 122 8.97 -2.92 -3.02
CA LEU A 122 8.79 -4.38 -3.08
C LEU A 122 7.92 -4.70 -4.30
N LYS A 123 8.45 -5.47 -5.27
CA LYS A 123 7.81 -5.57 -6.59
C LYS A 123 7.88 -6.95 -7.23
N ASP A 124 6.74 -7.48 -7.66
CA ASP A 124 6.66 -8.84 -8.24
C ASP A 124 7.31 -9.91 -7.31
N LEU A 125 7.09 -9.78 -5.99
CA LEU A 125 7.63 -10.66 -4.95
C LEU A 125 6.59 -11.65 -4.42
N THR A 126 7.06 -12.78 -3.89
CA THR A 126 6.28 -13.63 -2.97
C THR A 126 6.97 -13.67 -1.61
N VAL A 127 6.27 -13.24 -0.56
CA VAL A 127 6.74 -13.31 0.82
C VAL A 127 5.87 -14.29 1.61
N ARG A 128 6.50 -15.19 2.36
CA ARG A 128 5.77 -16.23 3.10
C ARG A 128 6.36 -16.57 4.47
N GLY A 129 5.47 -16.72 5.46
CA GLY A 129 5.80 -17.30 6.77
C GLY A 129 6.88 -16.50 7.48
N VAL A 130 6.61 -15.22 7.69
CA VAL A 130 7.47 -14.32 8.47
C VAL A 130 6.74 -13.93 9.75
N ARG A 131 7.49 -13.87 10.86
CA ARG A 131 6.91 -13.70 12.19
C ARG A 131 6.59 -12.25 12.51
N GLU A 132 7.39 -11.34 11.97
CA GLU A 132 7.15 -9.91 12.08
C GLU A 132 6.60 -9.38 10.75
N TRP A 133 5.86 -8.28 10.86
CA TRP A 133 5.43 -7.48 9.71
C TRP A 133 6.65 -7.12 8.84
N LEU A 134 6.43 -6.87 7.55
CA LEU A 134 7.38 -6.16 6.69
C LEU A 134 7.41 -4.69 7.11
N GLY A 135 7.93 -4.51 8.33
CA GLY A 135 8.19 -3.27 9.00
C GLY A 135 9.68 -3.07 8.99
N ALA A 136 10.09 -2.14 8.16
CA ALA A 136 11.34 -1.46 8.38
C ALA A 136 11.39 -0.92 9.82
N GLY A 137 12.59 -0.95 10.39
CA GLY A 137 12.95 -0.02 11.45
C GLY A 137 12.72 1.42 10.96
N PRO A 138 12.90 2.43 11.83
CA PRO A 138 12.44 3.80 11.59
C PRO A 138 12.65 4.33 10.14
N LEU A 139 11.60 4.27 9.31
CA LEU A 139 11.49 4.96 8.01
C LEU A 139 11.18 6.44 8.25
N TYR A 140 12.14 7.13 8.86
CA TYR A 140 12.00 8.54 9.22
C TYR A 140 12.78 9.41 8.24
N PRO A 141 12.09 10.24 7.45
CA PRO A 141 10.86 9.91 6.73
C PRO A 141 11.12 8.94 5.56
N GLY A 142 10.09 8.37 4.93
CA GLY A 142 10.27 7.50 3.77
C GLY A 142 9.00 6.83 3.23
N THR A 143 9.09 6.25 2.02
CA THR A 143 7.99 5.55 1.37
C THR A 143 8.24 4.04 1.28
N LEU A 144 7.30 3.22 1.76
CA LEU A 144 7.22 1.80 1.43
C LEU A 144 6.20 1.58 0.30
N SER A 145 6.68 1.23 -0.88
CA SER A 145 5.85 0.93 -2.06
C SER A 145 5.79 -0.59 -2.29
N VAL A 146 4.59 -1.16 -2.38
CA VAL A 146 4.37 -2.59 -2.62
C VAL A 146 3.53 -2.77 -3.87
N GLU A 147 4.09 -3.39 -4.90
CA GLU A 147 3.45 -3.57 -6.20
C GLU A 147 3.42 -5.03 -6.65
N ARG A 148 2.25 -5.52 -7.08
CA ARG A 148 2.06 -6.85 -7.71
C ARG A 148 2.71 -8.00 -6.93
N SER A 149 2.67 -7.93 -5.61
CA SER A 149 3.34 -8.88 -4.73
C SER A 149 2.32 -9.71 -3.96
N THR A 150 2.74 -10.91 -3.55
CA THR A 150 1.90 -11.85 -2.80
C THR A 150 2.47 -12.08 -1.41
N PHE A 151 1.63 -11.95 -0.38
CA PHE A 151 1.96 -12.12 1.03
C PHE A 151 1.09 -13.24 1.61
N VAL A 152 1.73 -14.24 2.24
CA VAL A 152 1.05 -15.40 2.81
C VAL A 152 1.60 -15.67 4.20
N ASP A 153 0.78 -15.56 5.24
CA ASP A 153 1.23 -15.63 6.63
C ASP A 153 2.39 -14.62 6.87
N ALA A 154 2.15 -13.38 6.43
CA ALA A 154 3.16 -12.32 6.31
C ALA A 154 2.49 -10.94 6.25
N GLY A 155 2.72 -10.08 7.24
CA GLY A 155 2.18 -8.72 7.25
C GLY A 155 2.98 -7.73 6.40
N VAL A 156 2.36 -6.65 5.94
CA VAL A 156 3.04 -5.41 5.52
C VAL A 156 2.70 -4.32 6.52
N GLY A 157 3.67 -3.55 6.99
CA GLY A 157 3.37 -2.45 7.90
C GLY A 157 4.60 -1.96 8.61
N GLY A 158 4.84 -0.65 8.57
CA GLY A 158 6.03 -0.03 9.13
C GLY A 158 6.04 1.48 8.92
N GLY A 159 6.96 2.12 9.63
CA GLY A 159 7.01 3.57 9.78
C GLY A 159 6.29 4.03 11.05
N ASN A 160 6.87 5.03 11.70
CA ASN A 160 6.26 5.88 12.72
C ASN A 160 6.55 7.31 12.24
N VAL A 161 5.62 8.26 12.42
CA VAL A 161 5.83 9.69 12.11
C VAL A 161 6.20 9.97 10.64
N GLU A 162 5.20 10.41 9.86
CA GLU A 162 5.35 10.92 8.49
C GLU A 162 5.81 9.91 7.42
N SER A 163 5.94 8.62 7.76
CA SER A 163 6.14 7.55 6.77
C SER A 163 4.87 7.28 5.95
N ARG A 164 5.05 6.85 4.68
CA ARG A 164 3.95 6.47 3.78
C ARG A 164 4.08 5.04 3.28
N THR A 165 3.03 4.23 3.47
CA THR A 165 2.90 2.89 2.86
C THR A 165 1.93 2.95 1.69
N VAL A 166 2.32 2.42 0.53
CA VAL A 166 1.54 2.45 -0.71
C VAL A 166 1.47 1.04 -1.31
N VAL A 167 0.31 0.41 -1.24
CA VAL A 167 0.09 -0.96 -1.73
C VAL A 167 -0.78 -0.93 -2.98
N ARG A 168 -0.34 -1.61 -4.05
CA ARG A 168 -1.04 -1.64 -5.34
C ARG A 168 -1.06 -3.04 -5.94
N ARG A 169 -2.22 -3.47 -6.42
CA ARG A 169 -2.42 -4.69 -7.23
C ARG A 169 -1.81 -5.94 -6.59
N SER A 170 -1.87 -6.04 -5.26
CA SER A 170 -1.17 -7.06 -4.47
C SER A 170 -2.17 -8.00 -3.77
N HIS A 171 -1.70 -9.16 -3.33
CA HIS A 171 -2.56 -10.23 -2.81
C HIS A 171 -2.08 -10.70 -1.43
N PHE A 172 -2.98 -10.71 -0.45
CA PHE A 172 -2.69 -11.00 0.95
C PHE A 172 -3.53 -12.19 1.44
N VAL A 173 -2.90 -13.19 2.04
CA VAL A 173 -3.55 -14.41 2.56
C VAL A 173 -3.15 -14.65 4.02
N ARG A 174 -4.10 -14.50 4.95
CA ARG A 174 -3.85 -14.45 6.41
C ARG A 174 -2.75 -13.42 6.73
N SER A 175 -2.94 -12.25 6.13
CA SER A 175 -1.99 -11.16 5.99
C SER A 175 -2.78 -9.86 5.85
N GLY A 176 -2.25 -8.77 6.38
CA GLY A 176 -2.85 -7.44 6.24
C GLY A 176 -1.83 -6.36 5.93
N VAL A 177 -2.31 -5.13 5.85
CA VAL A 177 -1.50 -3.92 5.95
C VAL A 177 -1.77 -3.27 7.30
N ASP A 178 -0.75 -3.11 8.13
CA ASP A 178 -0.82 -2.40 9.41
C ASP A 178 -0.04 -1.08 9.32
N SER A 179 -0.38 -0.11 10.16
CA SER A 179 0.12 1.27 10.10
C SER A 179 0.13 1.88 11.49
N THR A 180 1.31 2.17 12.02
CA THR A 180 1.44 2.71 13.37
C THR A 180 1.25 4.22 13.38
N ALA A 181 1.57 4.88 14.50
CA ALA A 181 1.14 6.25 14.73
C ALA A 181 1.68 7.27 13.72
N GLN A 182 0.80 8.20 13.33
CA GLN A 182 1.12 9.34 12.45
C GLN A 182 1.63 8.93 11.05
N THR A 183 1.10 7.84 10.48
CA THR A 183 1.47 7.33 9.15
C THR A 183 0.34 7.46 8.11
N TYR A 184 0.71 7.30 6.84
CA TYR A 184 -0.17 7.39 5.67
C TYR A 184 -0.21 6.05 4.96
N THR A 185 -1.38 5.45 4.78
CA THR A 185 -1.51 4.14 4.12
C THR A 185 -2.51 4.16 2.99
N ASP A 186 -2.00 4.04 1.77
CA ASP A 186 -2.82 3.96 0.57
C ASP A 186 -2.82 2.53 0.02
N VAL A 187 -4.00 1.95 -0.20
CA VAL A 187 -4.19 0.58 -0.67
C VAL A 187 -5.15 0.58 -1.85
N TYR A 188 -4.65 0.17 -3.02
CA TYR A 188 -5.38 0.22 -4.29
C TYR A 188 -5.46 -1.13 -4.98
N ASP A 189 -6.64 -1.44 -5.54
CA ASP A 189 -6.85 -2.51 -6.52
C ASP A 189 -6.28 -3.88 -6.06
N SER A 190 -6.31 -4.15 -4.75
CA SER A 190 -5.65 -5.28 -4.09
C SER A 190 -6.67 -6.22 -3.44
N THR A 191 -6.24 -7.45 -3.11
CA THR A 191 -7.09 -8.49 -2.53
C THR A 191 -6.55 -8.98 -1.19
N PHE A 192 -7.43 -9.06 -0.20
CA PHE A 192 -7.15 -9.54 1.15
C PHE A 192 -8.06 -10.74 1.47
N ILE A 193 -7.46 -11.84 1.94
CA ILE A 193 -8.17 -13.05 2.31
C ILE A 193 -7.76 -13.42 3.74
N GLY A 194 -8.66 -13.33 4.72
CA GLY A 194 -8.32 -13.59 6.13
C GLY A 194 -7.47 -12.49 6.79
N GLY A 195 -7.57 -11.26 6.31
CA GLY A 195 -6.90 -10.07 6.85
C GLY A 195 -7.46 -8.80 6.21
N GLY A 196 -6.93 -7.64 6.58
CA GLY A 196 -7.45 -6.33 6.16
C GLY A 196 -6.40 -5.22 6.20
N VAL A 197 -6.86 -3.99 6.31
CA VAL A 197 -6.03 -2.80 6.57
C VAL A 197 -6.36 -2.25 7.95
N THR A 198 -5.35 -2.06 8.79
CA THR A 198 -5.49 -1.48 10.14
C THR A 198 -4.64 -0.21 10.23
N THR A 199 -5.16 0.82 10.90
CA THR A 199 -4.39 2.01 11.25
C THR A 199 -4.52 2.37 12.72
N GLY A 200 -3.39 2.60 13.37
CA GLY A 200 -3.30 3.08 14.75
C GLY A 200 -3.43 4.59 14.90
N LEU A 201 -3.10 5.07 16.10
CA LEU A 201 -3.27 6.45 16.55
C LEU A 201 -2.81 7.50 15.53
N ALA A 202 -3.69 8.41 15.16
CA ALA A 202 -3.38 9.54 14.30
C ALA A 202 -2.85 9.18 12.89
N ALA A 203 -3.04 7.93 12.44
CA ALA A 203 -2.74 7.51 11.07
C ALA A 203 -3.97 7.67 10.15
N ASN A 204 -3.77 7.53 8.84
CA ASN A 204 -4.80 7.73 7.82
C ASN A 204 -4.77 6.65 6.74
N VAL A 205 -5.96 6.25 6.25
CA VAL A 205 -6.10 5.22 5.22
C VAL A 205 -6.85 5.69 3.98
N VAL A 206 -6.27 5.44 2.81
CA VAL A 206 -6.94 5.53 1.50
C VAL A 206 -7.09 4.13 0.93
N ALA A 207 -8.22 3.48 1.20
CA ALA A 207 -8.54 2.16 0.65
C ALA A 207 -9.47 2.30 -0.56
N GLU A 208 -8.99 1.99 -1.76
CA GLU A 208 -9.78 2.07 -2.99
C GLU A 208 -9.81 0.80 -3.85
N ARG A 209 -11.01 0.41 -4.29
CA ARG A 209 -11.25 -0.69 -5.26
C ARG A 209 -10.65 -2.04 -4.84
N ASN A 210 -10.47 -2.26 -3.55
CA ASN A 210 -9.96 -3.52 -3.01
C ASN A 210 -11.08 -4.55 -2.81
N THR A 211 -10.70 -5.81 -2.71
CA THR A 211 -11.59 -6.90 -2.28
C THR A 211 -11.07 -7.51 -0.98
N PHE A 212 -11.89 -7.45 0.06
CA PHE A 212 -11.68 -8.08 1.35
C PHE A 212 -12.61 -9.29 1.46
N LEU A 213 -12.06 -10.46 1.79
CA LEU A 213 -12.76 -11.74 1.83
C LEU A 213 -12.45 -12.50 3.12
N ARG A 214 -13.48 -12.92 3.85
CA ARG A 214 -13.33 -13.75 5.06
C ARG A 214 -12.36 -13.15 6.08
N CYS A 215 -12.40 -11.84 6.23
CA CYS A 215 -11.57 -11.06 7.13
C CYS A 215 -12.24 -10.89 8.51
N ASP A 216 -11.50 -10.44 9.52
CA ASP A 216 -12.14 -10.00 10.77
C ASP A 216 -12.78 -8.63 10.53
N VAL A 217 -11.97 -7.58 10.51
CA VAL A 217 -12.33 -6.26 9.95
C VAL A 217 -11.60 -6.04 8.62
N GLY A 218 -12.29 -5.49 7.62
CA GLY A 218 -11.70 -5.22 6.30
C GLY A 218 -10.86 -3.96 6.27
N VAL A 219 -11.41 -2.84 6.74
CA VAL A 219 -10.65 -1.62 7.08
C VAL A 219 -11.02 -1.20 8.49
N ASP A 220 -10.03 -1.17 9.38
CA ASP A 220 -10.13 -0.71 10.76
C ASP A 220 -9.31 0.57 10.92
N ALA A 221 -9.99 1.72 10.99
CA ALA A 221 -9.33 3.01 11.13
C ALA A 221 -9.72 3.68 12.45
N ARG A 222 -8.83 3.56 13.44
CA ARG A 222 -9.02 4.10 14.79
C ARG A 222 -8.23 5.39 14.94
N ASP A 223 -8.86 6.38 15.57
CA ASP A 223 -8.23 7.63 16.01
C ASP A 223 -7.57 8.43 14.86
N SER A 224 -8.22 8.44 13.69
CA SER A 224 -7.73 9.10 12.47
C SER A 224 -7.44 10.59 12.68
N TRP A 225 -6.25 11.08 12.29
CA TRP A 225 -5.87 12.49 12.50
C TRP A 225 -6.40 13.39 11.36
N PRO A 226 -7.18 14.46 11.64
CA PRO A 226 -7.61 15.47 10.67
C PRO A 226 -6.55 16.13 9.77
N ALA A 227 -5.25 15.85 9.97
CA ALA A 227 -4.20 16.27 9.05
C ALA A 227 -4.37 15.67 7.63
N SER A 228 -5.06 14.54 7.45
CA SER A 228 -5.19 13.87 6.15
C SER A 228 -6.52 13.11 5.99
N PRO A 229 -6.98 12.87 4.76
CA PRO A 229 -8.29 12.26 4.53
C PRO A 229 -8.23 10.74 4.71
N THR A 230 -9.12 10.21 5.55
CA THR A 230 -9.46 8.79 5.51
C THR A 230 -10.54 8.57 4.43
N LEU A 231 -10.22 7.80 3.40
CA LEU A 231 -11.09 7.52 2.25
C LEU A 231 -11.21 6.01 2.03
N VAL A 232 -12.41 5.47 2.24
CA VAL A 232 -12.75 4.09 1.91
C VAL A 232 -13.73 4.11 0.73
N ARG A 233 -13.26 3.77 -0.47
CA ARG A 233 -14.03 3.94 -1.72
C ARG A 233 -14.08 2.73 -2.65
N GLY A 234 -15.29 2.35 -3.07
CA GLY A 234 -15.48 1.38 -4.14
C GLY A 234 -14.96 -0.03 -3.83
N ASN A 235 -14.73 -0.34 -2.55
CA ASN A 235 -14.25 -1.64 -2.11
C ASN A 235 -15.39 -2.64 -1.98
N ARG A 236 -15.04 -3.92 -1.95
CA ARG A 236 -15.94 -5.04 -1.70
C ARG A 236 -15.50 -5.74 -0.41
N PHE A 237 -16.39 -5.88 0.55
CA PHE A 237 -16.21 -6.59 1.80
C PHE A 237 -17.16 -7.78 1.82
N ILE A 238 -16.61 -8.99 1.81
CA ILE A 238 -17.34 -10.23 1.55
C ILE A 238 -17.04 -11.24 2.66
N ASP A 239 -18.08 -11.75 3.31
CA ASP A 239 -18.00 -12.77 4.37
C ASP A 239 -17.01 -12.42 5.50
N CYS A 240 -16.72 -11.14 5.75
CA CYS A 240 -15.91 -10.73 6.90
C CYS A 240 -16.75 -10.72 8.19
N ARG A 241 -16.16 -10.54 9.38
CA ARG A 241 -16.94 -10.25 10.58
C ARG A 241 -17.60 -8.88 10.44
N THR A 242 -16.78 -7.84 10.29
CA THR A 242 -17.22 -6.46 10.00
C THR A 242 -16.57 -5.98 8.71
N GLY A 243 -17.31 -5.26 7.85
CA GLY A 243 -16.73 -4.73 6.62
C GLY A 243 -15.72 -3.60 6.90
N VAL A 244 -16.19 -2.53 7.53
CA VAL A 244 -15.40 -1.35 7.90
C VAL A 244 -15.75 -0.91 9.31
N GLU A 245 -14.74 -0.60 10.13
CA GLU A 245 -14.86 -0.01 11.47
C GLU A 245 -14.10 1.32 11.50
N LEU A 246 -14.76 2.40 11.92
CA LEU A 246 -14.17 3.74 12.02
C LEU A 246 -14.40 4.33 13.40
N ASN A 247 -13.33 4.78 14.07
CA ASN A 247 -13.43 5.59 15.28
C ASN A 247 -12.77 6.95 15.05
N VAL A 248 -13.60 8.00 14.94
CA VAL A 248 -13.18 9.37 14.62
C VAL A 248 -13.15 10.18 15.91
N ALA A 249 -12.01 10.17 16.60
CA ALA A 249 -11.85 10.71 17.95
C ALA A 249 -10.97 11.97 18.07
N ALA A 250 -10.20 12.32 17.04
CA ALA A 250 -9.14 13.33 17.16
C ALA A 250 -9.67 14.77 16.93
N PRO A 251 -9.43 15.72 17.86
CA PRO A 251 -9.78 17.12 17.65
C PRO A 251 -8.87 17.77 16.60
N GLY A 252 -9.46 18.40 15.59
CA GLY A 252 -8.72 19.22 14.64
C GLY A 252 -9.58 19.81 13.54
N SER A 253 -9.29 21.06 13.17
CA SER A 253 -10.01 21.87 12.18
C SER A 253 -9.67 21.54 10.72
N GLY A 254 -9.33 20.27 10.43
CA GLY A 254 -8.93 19.83 9.10
C GLY A 254 -10.10 19.79 8.12
N ALA A 255 -9.92 20.39 6.94
CA ALA A 255 -10.86 20.24 5.81
C ALA A 255 -10.89 18.80 5.23
N ASN A 256 -9.99 17.93 5.68
CA ASN A 256 -9.81 16.56 5.26
C ASN A 256 -10.79 15.64 6.00
N GLY A 257 -12.04 15.60 5.54
CA GLY A 257 -13.08 14.75 6.10
C GLY A 257 -12.87 13.26 5.87
N VAL A 258 -13.51 12.44 6.70
CA VAL A 258 -13.61 10.99 6.54
C VAL A 258 -14.69 10.68 5.50
N ARG A 259 -14.40 9.81 4.53
CA ARG A 259 -15.33 9.49 3.44
C ARG A 259 -15.43 7.99 3.22
N VAL A 260 -16.63 7.44 3.38
CA VAL A 260 -16.96 6.05 3.03
C VAL A 260 -17.93 6.09 1.86
N GLU A 261 -17.46 5.83 0.64
CA GLU A 261 -18.29 5.99 -0.56
C GLU A 261 -18.29 4.82 -1.55
N ARG A 262 -19.50 4.45 -2.01
CA ARG A 262 -19.73 3.43 -3.06
C ARG A 262 -19.18 2.04 -2.74
N ASN A 263 -19.01 1.69 -1.46
CA ASN A 263 -18.56 0.36 -1.04
C ASN A 263 -19.70 -0.66 -1.07
N GLN A 264 -19.34 -1.94 -1.14
CA GLN A 264 -20.27 -3.07 -1.09
C GLN A 264 -19.94 -3.94 0.12
N PHE A 265 -20.88 -4.06 1.06
CA PHE A 265 -20.79 -4.89 2.25
C PHE A 265 -21.74 -6.07 2.08
N LEU A 266 -21.20 -7.26 1.83
CA LEU A 266 -21.93 -8.42 1.32
C LEU A 266 -21.71 -9.63 2.23
N GLY A 267 -22.76 -10.09 2.92
CA GLY A 267 -22.69 -11.34 3.69
C GLY A 267 -21.78 -11.30 4.91
N ASN A 268 -21.40 -10.12 5.43
CA ASN A 268 -20.57 -10.05 6.63
C ASN A 268 -21.32 -10.61 7.84
N ALA A 269 -20.64 -11.25 8.79
CA ALA A 269 -21.26 -11.95 9.90
C ALA A 269 -21.96 -11.01 10.91
N GLU A 270 -21.41 -9.80 11.07
CA GLU A 270 -21.95 -8.72 11.92
C GLU A 270 -22.35 -7.55 10.99
N GLU A 271 -21.94 -6.32 11.28
CA GLU A 271 -22.30 -5.13 10.51
C GLU A 271 -21.52 -4.99 9.19
N GLY A 272 -22.14 -4.32 8.21
CA GLY A 272 -21.45 -3.90 6.99
C GLY A 272 -20.47 -2.75 7.26
N LEU A 273 -20.96 -1.67 7.87
CA LEU A 273 -20.20 -0.47 8.23
C LEU A 273 -20.54 -0.04 9.65
N VAL A 274 -19.52 0.13 10.49
CA VAL A 274 -19.58 0.73 11.82
C VAL A 274 -18.80 2.04 11.80
N PHE A 275 -19.38 3.13 12.31
CA PHE A 275 -18.65 4.38 12.55
C PHE A 275 -19.04 5.05 13.86
N SER A 276 -18.07 5.59 14.58
CA SER A 276 -18.28 6.40 15.79
C SER A 276 -17.57 7.74 15.63
N VAL A 277 -18.29 8.84 15.84
CA VAL A 277 -17.73 10.20 15.79
C VAL A 277 -17.81 10.83 17.18
N LEU A 278 -16.64 11.02 17.80
CA LEU A 278 -16.52 11.54 19.16
C LEU A 278 -16.24 13.05 19.13
N GLY A 279 -17.32 13.83 18.91
CA GLY A 279 -17.30 15.29 18.93
C GLY A 279 -17.51 15.94 17.56
N SER A 280 -17.75 17.25 17.56
CA SER A 280 -18.15 18.01 16.36
C SER A 280 -16.95 18.45 15.50
N PHE A 281 -16.07 17.51 15.15
CA PHE A 281 -14.82 17.78 14.43
C PHE A 281 -14.82 17.16 13.02
N GLY A 282 -14.29 17.91 12.06
CA GLY A 282 -14.22 17.49 10.66
C GLY A 282 -15.60 17.30 10.00
N ARG A 283 -15.63 16.48 8.95
CA ARG A 283 -16.83 16.08 8.21
C ARG A 283 -16.73 14.57 7.97
N VAL A 284 -17.83 13.84 8.15
CA VAL A 284 -17.90 12.41 7.83
C VAL A 284 -18.97 12.18 6.77
N ASP A 285 -18.60 11.77 5.56
CA ASP A 285 -19.54 11.48 4.48
C ASP A 285 -19.69 9.97 4.28
N VAL A 286 -20.88 9.43 4.52
CA VAL A 286 -21.23 8.04 4.23
C VAL A 286 -22.20 8.04 3.04
N VAL A 287 -21.69 7.75 1.83
CA VAL A 287 -22.38 8.06 0.57
C VAL A 287 -22.45 6.89 -0.41
N GLY A 288 -23.67 6.51 -0.80
CA GLY A 288 -23.87 5.58 -1.91
C GLY A 288 -23.39 4.14 -1.64
N ASN A 289 -23.24 3.75 -0.37
CA ASN A 289 -22.80 2.41 0.00
C ASN A 289 -23.97 1.41 -0.08
N ARG A 290 -23.65 0.13 -0.29
CA ARG A 290 -24.63 -0.95 -0.43
C ARG A 290 -24.34 -2.08 0.57
N ALA A 291 -25.18 -2.21 1.59
CA ALA A 291 -25.08 -3.25 2.61
C ALA A 291 -26.16 -4.33 2.41
N VAL A 292 -25.76 -5.55 2.08
CA VAL A 292 -26.68 -6.64 1.72
C VAL A 292 -26.31 -7.95 2.39
N GLY A 293 -27.30 -8.57 3.05
CA GLY A 293 -27.15 -9.91 3.62
C GLY A 293 -26.21 -9.99 4.82
N ASN A 294 -25.86 -8.87 5.46
CA ASN A 294 -25.01 -8.88 6.64
C ASN A 294 -25.81 -9.38 7.85
N GLY A 295 -25.18 -10.12 8.78
CA GLY A 295 -25.86 -10.74 9.91
C GLY A 295 -26.34 -9.74 10.96
N GLY A 296 -25.63 -8.62 11.11
CA GLY A 296 -26.01 -7.49 11.96
C GLY A 296 -26.78 -6.41 11.21
N THR A 297 -26.64 -5.16 11.65
CA THR A 297 -27.21 -3.99 10.94
C THR A 297 -26.39 -3.66 9.68
N GLY A 298 -27.04 -3.22 8.60
CA GLY A 298 -26.35 -2.91 7.34
C GLY A 298 -25.33 -1.78 7.45
N ILE A 299 -25.73 -0.65 8.05
CA ILE A 299 -24.87 0.50 8.38
C ILE A 299 -25.27 1.00 9.78
N VAL A 300 -24.34 1.06 10.72
CA VAL A 300 -24.56 1.58 12.08
C VAL A 300 -23.58 2.72 12.40
N GLY A 301 -24.01 3.71 13.20
CA GLY A 301 -23.05 4.65 13.76
C GLY A 301 -23.56 5.91 14.46
N THR A 302 -22.62 6.69 14.99
CA THR A 302 -22.87 7.95 15.71
C THR A 302 -22.15 9.11 15.01
N GLY A 303 -22.82 10.25 14.85
CA GLY A 303 -22.38 11.33 13.95
C GLY A 303 -22.00 12.67 14.57
N ALA A 304 -22.30 12.91 15.85
CA ALA A 304 -22.05 14.17 16.58
C ALA A 304 -22.43 15.48 15.85
N GLY A 305 -23.41 15.43 14.94
CA GLY A 305 -23.87 16.53 14.09
C GLY A 305 -23.05 16.78 12.83
N VAL A 306 -21.91 16.10 12.64
CA VAL A 306 -20.95 16.33 11.54
C VAL A 306 -20.86 15.20 10.51
N ALA A 307 -21.49 14.05 10.80
CA ALA A 307 -21.64 12.97 9.83
C ALA A 307 -22.90 13.16 8.97
N THR A 308 -22.78 12.99 7.65
CA THR A 308 -23.89 13.06 6.68
C THR A 308 -24.07 11.72 5.97
N LEU A 309 -25.29 11.18 5.97
CA LEU A 309 -25.65 9.94 5.28
C LEU A 309 -26.48 10.22 4.03
N THR A 310 -25.97 9.86 2.85
CA THR A 310 -26.62 10.16 1.56
C THR A 310 -26.69 8.94 0.65
N ARG A 311 -27.87 8.61 0.12
CA ARG A 311 -28.09 7.58 -0.92
C ARG A 311 -27.54 6.18 -0.59
N ASN A 312 -27.49 5.78 0.68
CA ASN A 312 -27.08 4.42 1.04
C ASN A 312 -28.25 3.44 0.89
N THR A 313 -27.94 2.19 0.52
CA THR A 313 -28.92 1.12 0.32
C THR A 313 -28.64 -0.05 1.25
N ALA A 314 -29.63 -0.47 2.04
CA ALA A 314 -29.52 -1.60 2.97
C ALA A 314 -30.63 -2.64 2.78
N TYR A 315 -30.27 -3.88 2.44
CA TYR A 315 -31.23 -4.91 2.04
C TYR A 315 -30.94 -6.29 2.64
N ARG A 316 -31.96 -6.94 3.25
CA ARG A 316 -31.85 -8.29 3.85
C ARG A 316 -30.72 -8.44 4.88
N ASN A 317 -30.45 -7.41 5.67
CA ASN A 317 -29.56 -7.51 6.82
C ASN A 317 -30.33 -8.08 8.03
N GLY A 318 -29.64 -8.77 8.94
CA GLY A 318 -30.23 -9.46 10.09
C GLY A 318 -30.61 -8.54 11.25
N GLY A 319 -30.16 -7.29 11.25
CA GLY A 319 -30.64 -6.21 12.12
C GLY A 319 -31.49 -5.20 11.35
N TYR A 320 -31.20 -3.91 11.56
CA TYR A 320 -31.77 -2.82 10.79
C TYR A 320 -31.10 -2.69 9.42
N GLY A 321 -31.72 -1.93 8.51
CA GLY A 321 -31.04 -1.49 7.30
C GLY A 321 -29.96 -0.45 7.63
N ILE A 322 -30.39 0.64 8.26
CA ILE A 322 -29.52 1.74 8.71
C ILE A 322 -29.94 2.14 10.13
N GLU A 323 -29.00 2.18 11.08
CA GLU A 323 -29.24 2.59 12.46
C GLU A 323 -28.22 3.64 12.88
N VAL A 324 -28.63 4.90 12.95
CA VAL A 324 -27.71 6.00 13.22
C VAL A 324 -28.26 7.01 14.21
N SER A 325 -27.36 7.71 14.90
CA SER A 325 -27.73 8.79 15.83
C SER A 325 -26.82 10.00 15.67
N GLY A 326 -27.41 11.20 15.83
CA GLY A 326 -26.67 12.46 15.67
C GLY A 326 -26.05 12.65 14.27
N VAL A 327 -26.70 12.17 13.22
CA VAL A 327 -26.26 12.38 11.82
C VAL A 327 -27.17 13.39 11.11
N VAL A 328 -26.67 13.99 10.04
CA VAL A 328 -27.46 14.72 9.05
C VAL A 328 -27.95 13.73 7.98
N ASP A 329 -29.25 13.67 7.76
CA ASP A 329 -29.82 12.96 6.61
C ASP A 329 -29.61 13.79 5.33
N GLY A 330 -28.70 13.36 4.46
CA GLY A 330 -28.48 13.93 3.14
C GLY A 330 -29.47 13.41 2.08
N GLY A 331 -30.39 12.52 2.47
CA GLY A 331 -31.51 12.05 1.67
C GLY A 331 -31.17 10.94 0.67
N GLY A 332 -32.23 10.36 0.11
CA GLY A 332 -32.17 9.28 -0.88
C GLY A 332 -31.70 7.93 -0.32
N ASN A 333 -31.55 7.79 1.00
CA ASN A 333 -31.29 6.52 1.65
C ASN A 333 -32.49 5.56 1.44
N ALA A 334 -32.22 4.26 1.35
CA ALA A 334 -33.23 3.25 1.09
C ALA A 334 -32.96 1.97 1.87
N ALA A 335 -34.00 1.39 2.46
CA ALA A 335 -33.91 0.12 3.16
C ALA A 335 -35.17 -0.73 2.95
N ALA A 336 -34.99 -2.05 2.80
CA ALA A 336 -36.08 -3.00 2.67
C ALA A 336 -35.67 -4.42 3.06
N ALA A 337 -36.65 -5.22 3.49
CA ALA A 337 -36.50 -6.64 3.84
C ALA A 337 -35.39 -6.97 4.86
N ASN A 338 -34.93 -6.00 5.64
CA ASN A 338 -34.08 -6.23 6.82
C ASN A 338 -34.97 -6.75 7.97
N ALA A 339 -34.40 -7.54 8.89
CA ALA A 339 -35.20 -8.25 9.90
C ALA A 339 -35.92 -7.31 10.90
N SER A 340 -35.32 -6.15 11.22
CA SER A 340 -35.87 -5.22 12.20
C SER A 340 -36.75 -4.12 11.59
N THR A 341 -37.70 -3.60 12.37
CA THR A 341 -38.59 -2.48 12.01
C THR A 341 -38.50 -1.36 13.04
N PRO A 342 -38.45 -0.07 12.64
CA PRO A 342 -38.49 0.47 11.27
C PRO A 342 -37.23 0.11 10.48
N GLN A 343 -37.27 0.18 9.14
CA GLN A 343 -36.11 -0.25 8.32
C GLN A 343 -34.89 0.69 8.44
N CYS A 344 -35.12 1.94 8.86
CA CYS A 344 -34.08 2.92 9.18
C CYS A 344 -34.40 3.66 10.48
N ILE A 345 -33.36 3.98 11.26
CA ILE A 345 -33.40 4.80 12.47
C ILE A 345 -32.43 5.97 12.29
N GLY A 346 -32.85 7.18 12.69
CA GLY A 346 -32.04 8.41 12.62
C GLY A 346 -31.94 9.08 11.24
N VAL A 347 -32.38 8.42 10.17
CA VAL A 347 -32.50 8.96 8.81
C VAL A 347 -33.81 8.54 8.15
N GLY A 348 -34.32 9.35 7.23
CA GLY A 348 -35.44 8.99 6.37
C GLY A 348 -35.00 8.01 5.28
N CYS A 349 -35.82 6.97 5.06
CA CYS A 349 -35.57 5.99 4.01
C CYS A 349 -36.81 5.77 3.15
N ALA A 350 -36.61 5.72 1.83
CA ALA A 350 -37.58 5.09 0.96
C ALA A 350 -37.60 3.58 1.22
N THR A 351 -38.79 2.98 1.15
CA THR A 351 -38.90 1.52 1.02
C THR A 351 -38.25 1.10 -0.30
N GLY A 352 -37.15 0.35 -0.21
CA GLY A 352 -36.40 -0.08 -1.38
C GLY A 352 -37.26 -0.90 -2.36
N ARG A 353 -37.12 -0.62 -3.66
CA ARG A 353 -37.60 -1.49 -4.75
C ARG A 353 -36.57 -2.59 -5.03
#